data_AF-A0A2C9ENK3-F1
#
_entry.id   AF-A0A2C9ENK3-F1
#
_cell.length_a   1.000
_cell.length_b   1.000
_cell.length_c   1.000
_cell.angle_alpha   90.00
_cell.angle_beta   90.00
_cell.angle_gamma   90.00
#
_symmetry.space_group_name_H-M   'P 1'
#
loop_
_entity.id
_entity.type
_entity.pdbx_description
1 polymer ?
#
loop_
_entity_poly.entity_id
_entity_poly.type
_entity_poly.pdbx_seq_one_letter_code
_entity_poly.pdbx_strand_id
1 'polypeptide(L)'
;MCTAQRSLHSGPPSPLCYDRPSPCPAFIQQARACVTRGTQPMSNPLSSPGYQRLLALQQRIHEFTREQAAEHDDTGEDPAGPLWASDYNYLALAPMRDGLHLEYYGELWDEPFAWTLECLAEQSVADTLSSLLFSGADEGANGTREWEFSPLLDSAVQFPRLRSLAIRPTEPQDHNASLIQKAGTIMEEAGEIARWVAKTPYLSELTLPNAPNADFFQVDLPHLAQLRIGAHFDTQGFIDNLAGSSNLPRLSSLDFSESSALQQSWAKDREEHAITSFTSYERLFASHACDPLRALRLRNTCLSLEQLEALQRQRPKLPIMVIQATTGGYVKNFARQVFPWQHLVQPDPGSDEPQG
;
A
#
# COMPACT_ATOMS: atom_id res chain seq x y z
N MET A 1 -42.75 -33.03 45.53
CA MET A 1 -41.97 -33.99 46.35
C MET A 1 -40.85 -34.50 45.45
N CYS A 2 -39.59 -34.05 45.60
CA CYS A 2 -38.56 -34.62 46.50
C CYS A 2 -38.44 -36.14 46.30
N THR A 3 -37.28 -36.78 46.11
CA THR A 3 -35.88 -36.44 46.36
C THR A 3 -35.01 -37.58 45.82
N ALA A 4 -33.71 -37.31 45.68
CA ALA A 4 -32.62 -38.26 45.42
C ALA A 4 -32.46 -39.38 46.49
N GLN A 5 -31.78 -40.48 46.13
CA GLN A 5 -30.69 -41.19 46.88
C GLN A 5 -30.28 -42.46 46.10
N ARG A 6 -29.01 -42.69 45.69
CA ARG A 6 -27.84 -43.23 46.46
C ARG A 6 -28.15 -44.56 47.17
N SER A 7 -27.32 -45.60 47.23
CA SER A 7 -25.96 -45.92 46.74
C SER A 7 -25.58 -47.35 47.25
N LEU A 8 -24.47 -47.91 46.72
CA LEU A 8 -23.59 -49.00 47.26
C LEU A 8 -24.01 -50.47 46.98
N HIS A 9 -23.17 -51.44 46.61
CA HIS A 9 -21.70 -51.62 46.59
C HIS A 9 -21.31 -52.75 45.61
N SER A 10 -20.16 -52.64 44.93
CA SER A 10 -19.10 -53.68 44.89
C SER A 10 -17.90 -53.19 44.07
N GLY A 11 -16.70 -53.40 44.62
CA GLY A 11 -15.42 -52.88 44.15
C GLY A 11 -14.78 -53.63 42.97
N PRO A 12 -13.54 -53.27 42.61
CA PRO A 12 -13.06 -53.23 41.22
C PRO A 12 -12.16 -54.40 40.83
N PRO A 13 -11.92 -54.63 39.52
CA PRO A 13 -10.71 -55.26 39.04
C PRO A 13 -9.70 -54.23 38.48
N SER A 14 -8.43 -54.50 38.77
CA SER A 14 -7.22 -53.72 38.49
C SER A 14 -6.97 -53.36 37.02
N PRO A 15 -6.23 -52.28 36.75
CA PRO A 15 -5.89 -51.85 35.40
C PRO A 15 -4.70 -52.62 34.81
N LEU A 16 -4.84 -52.99 33.54
CA LEU A 16 -3.77 -53.54 32.70
C LEU A 16 -2.68 -52.49 32.48
N CYS A 17 -1.44 -52.89 32.76
CA CYS A 17 -0.21 -52.16 32.49
C CYS A 17 -0.04 -51.90 30.98
N TYR A 18 0.06 -50.63 30.60
CA TYR A 18 0.74 -50.22 29.37
C TYR A 18 2.00 -49.48 29.77
N ASP A 19 3.15 -50.14 29.61
CA ASP A 19 4.47 -49.54 29.74
C ASP A 19 4.67 -48.48 28.65
N ARG A 20 4.76 -47.21 29.06
CA ARG A 20 5.33 -46.15 28.23
C ARG A 20 6.84 -46.15 28.43
N PRO A 21 7.68 -46.20 27.38
CA PRO A 21 9.11 -46.03 27.55
C PRO A 21 9.42 -44.58 27.94
N SER A 22 10.08 -44.41 29.08
CA SER A 22 10.70 -43.15 29.49
C SER A 22 11.75 -42.72 28.46
N PRO A 23 11.76 -41.47 27.98
CA PRO A 23 12.81 -41.00 27.09
C PRO A 23 14.15 -40.88 27.83
N CYS A 24 15.20 -41.34 27.16
CA CYS A 24 16.59 -41.35 27.62
C CYS A 24 17.08 -39.95 28.09
N PRO A 25 17.85 -39.85 29.20
CA PRO A 25 18.38 -38.57 29.70
C PRO A 25 19.36 -37.86 28.75
N ALA A 26 19.90 -38.55 27.75
CA ALA A 26 20.89 -38.02 26.81
C ALA A 26 20.30 -37.07 25.74
N PHE A 27 18.99 -37.12 25.48
CA PHE A 27 18.35 -36.26 24.46
C PHE A 27 17.92 -34.88 24.99
N ILE A 28 17.84 -34.70 26.31
CA ILE A 28 17.41 -33.43 26.94
C ILE A 28 18.58 -32.44 27.05
N GLN A 29 19.84 -32.88 26.96
CA GLN A 29 21.01 -31.99 27.00
C GLN A 29 21.45 -31.45 25.63
N GLN A 30 21.10 -32.09 24.51
CA GLN A 30 21.38 -31.55 23.17
C GLN A 30 20.29 -30.59 22.65
N ALA A 31 19.04 -30.72 23.11
CA ALA A 31 17.97 -29.76 22.80
C ALA A 31 18.05 -28.45 23.61
N ARG A 32 18.88 -28.40 24.67
CA ARG A 32 19.12 -27.19 25.48
C ARG A 32 20.36 -26.40 25.07
N ALA A 33 21.16 -26.91 24.14
CA ALA A 33 22.38 -26.24 23.66
C ALA A 33 22.22 -25.56 22.28
N CYS A 34 21.08 -25.71 21.60
CA CYS A 34 20.82 -25.10 20.29
C CYS A 34 19.66 -24.08 20.28
N VAL A 35 19.10 -23.76 21.46
CA VAL A 35 18.04 -22.74 21.66
C VAL A 35 18.55 -21.59 22.54
N THR A 36 19.81 -21.20 22.34
CA THR A 36 20.44 -20.04 23.00
C THR A 36 21.38 -19.30 22.03
N ARG A 37 20.97 -19.16 20.76
CA ARG A 37 21.33 -17.94 20.01
C ARG A 37 20.22 -16.95 20.27
N GLY A 38 20.51 -16.03 21.18
CA GLY A 38 19.55 -15.08 21.73
C GLY A 38 18.83 -14.28 20.65
N THR A 39 17.53 -14.50 20.52
CA THR A 39 16.61 -13.37 20.51
C THR A 39 16.73 -12.74 21.89
N GLN A 40 17.67 -11.80 22.04
CA GLN A 40 17.49 -10.80 23.09
C GLN A 40 16.11 -10.18 22.83
N PRO A 41 15.19 -10.14 23.81
CA PRO A 41 14.05 -9.24 23.70
C PRO A 41 14.64 -7.86 23.42
N MET A 42 14.35 -7.28 22.24
CA MET A 42 14.88 -5.96 21.96
C MET A 42 14.43 -5.04 23.09
N SER A 43 15.39 -4.30 23.62
CA SER A 43 15.15 -3.00 24.21
C SER A 43 14.11 -2.27 23.38
N ASN A 44 13.11 -1.67 24.05
CA ASN A 44 12.11 -0.77 23.49
C ASN A 44 12.56 -0.15 22.14
N PRO A 45 11.82 -0.30 21.02
CA PRO A 45 12.24 0.23 19.71
C PRO A 45 12.62 1.72 19.78
N LEU A 46 12.03 2.46 20.73
CA LEU A 46 12.31 3.85 21.08
C LEU A 46 13.67 4.12 21.75
N SER A 47 14.49 3.10 21.98
CA SER A 47 15.87 3.23 22.48
C SER A 47 16.89 2.56 21.56
N SER A 48 16.48 2.14 20.36
CA SER A 48 17.38 1.55 19.36
C SER A 48 18.25 2.62 18.68
N PRO A 49 19.46 2.27 18.18
CA PRO A 49 20.28 3.18 17.38
C PRO A 49 19.55 3.71 16.14
N GLY A 50 18.74 2.86 15.48
CA GLY A 50 17.92 3.27 14.33
C GLY A 50 16.88 4.32 14.69
N TYR A 51 16.20 4.18 15.83
CA TYR A 51 15.26 5.20 16.29
C TYR A 51 15.95 6.52 16.62
N GLN A 52 17.11 6.50 17.26
CA GLN A 52 17.87 7.74 17.53
C GLN A 52 18.29 8.43 16.23
N ARG A 53 18.64 7.66 15.19
CA ARG A 53 18.95 8.18 13.86
C ARG A 53 17.74 8.83 13.20
N LEU A 54 16.56 8.21 13.31
CA LEU A 54 15.30 8.77 12.83
C LEU A 54 14.91 10.06 13.56
N LEU A 55 15.12 10.14 14.88
CA LEU A 55 14.90 11.37 15.64
C LEU A 55 15.82 12.50 15.18
N ALA A 56 17.10 12.20 14.93
CA ALA A 56 18.04 13.19 14.41
C ALA A 56 17.64 13.68 13.01
N LEU A 57 17.16 12.78 12.14
CA LEU A 57 16.62 13.17 10.84
C LEU A 57 15.37 14.04 10.97
N GLN A 58 14.43 13.67 11.84
CA GLN A 58 13.22 14.44 12.10
C GLN A 58 13.55 15.87 12.55
N GLN A 59 14.51 16.02 13.48
CA GLN A 59 14.98 17.34 13.95
C GLN A 59 15.61 18.14 12.81
N ARG A 60 16.45 17.51 12.00
CA ARG A 60 17.10 18.17 10.85
C ARG A 60 16.08 18.70 9.83
N ILE A 61 15.08 17.90 9.47
CA ILE A 61 14.02 18.33 8.54
C ILE A 61 13.19 19.45 9.17
N HIS A 62 12.86 19.35 10.46
CA HIS A 62 12.14 20.40 11.18
C HIS A 62 12.90 21.74 11.20
N GLU A 63 14.21 21.72 11.44
CA GLU A 63 15.06 22.92 11.41
C GLU A 63 15.10 23.53 10.01
N PHE A 64 15.33 22.71 8.98
CA PHE A 64 15.32 23.13 7.58
C PHE A 64 14.00 23.80 7.18
N THR A 65 12.87 23.16 7.50
CA THR A 65 11.53 23.69 7.24
C THR A 65 11.29 25.03 7.94
N ARG A 66 11.77 25.18 9.19
CA ARG A 66 11.65 26.44 9.91
C ARG A 66 12.46 27.57 9.29
N GLU A 67 13.62 27.27 8.73
CA GLU A 67 14.44 28.23 8.00
C GLU A 67 13.74 28.66 6.71
N GLN A 68 13.24 27.71 5.91
CA GLN A 68 12.46 28.02 4.69
C GLN A 68 11.21 28.87 5.00
N ALA A 69 10.42 28.50 6.01
CA ALA A 69 9.23 29.26 6.39
C ALA A 69 9.57 30.72 6.80
N ALA A 70 10.70 30.93 7.48
CA ALA A 70 11.16 32.27 7.85
C ALA A 70 11.57 33.13 6.63
N GLU A 71 12.09 32.52 5.57
CA GLU A 71 12.44 33.23 4.32
C GLU A 71 11.21 33.68 3.53
N HIS A 72 10.09 32.95 3.65
CA HIS A 72 8.85 33.26 2.95
C HIS A 72 7.95 34.30 3.64
N ASP A 73 8.41 34.89 4.76
CA ASP A 73 7.62 35.76 5.66
C ASP A 73 6.30 35.11 6.11
N ASP A 74 6.26 33.78 6.02
CA ASP A 74 5.18 32.93 6.47
C ASP A 74 5.39 32.73 7.96
N THR A 75 5.17 33.80 8.73
CA THR A 75 5.04 33.69 10.18
C THR A 75 3.74 32.94 10.42
N GLY A 76 3.79 31.61 10.30
CA GLY A 76 2.63 30.73 10.39
C GLY A 76 1.69 31.24 11.48
N GLU A 77 0.39 31.30 11.18
CA GLU A 77 -0.64 31.94 12.02
C GLU A 77 -0.64 31.46 13.49
N ASP A 78 0.13 30.41 13.82
CA ASP A 78 0.57 30.09 15.16
C ASP A 78 2.00 29.49 15.17
N PRO A 79 3.04 30.17 15.69
CA PRO A 79 4.37 29.58 15.89
C PRO A 79 4.41 28.45 16.94
N ALA A 80 3.30 28.23 17.68
CA ALA A 80 3.08 27.05 18.51
C ALA A 80 2.21 25.97 17.82
N GLY A 81 1.76 26.25 16.59
CA GLY A 81 1.03 25.32 15.75
C GLY A 81 1.94 24.19 15.27
N PRO A 82 1.47 22.93 15.24
CA PRO A 82 2.29 21.84 14.77
C PRO A 82 2.57 21.95 13.26
N LEU A 83 3.84 21.85 12.85
CA LEU A 83 4.23 21.87 11.43
C LEU A 83 3.61 20.75 10.58
N TRP A 84 3.09 19.68 11.18
CA TRP A 84 2.32 18.67 10.43
C TRP A 84 0.97 19.17 9.93
N ALA A 85 0.52 20.36 10.35
CA ALA A 85 -0.66 21.05 9.85
C ALA A 85 -0.34 22.05 8.72
N SER A 86 0.91 22.09 8.26
CA SER A 86 1.37 22.97 7.19
C SER A 86 1.75 22.16 5.94
N ASP A 87 1.83 22.82 4.78
CA ASP A 87 2.24 22.19 3.51
C ASP A 87 3.75 21.88 3.44
N TYR A 88 4.50 22.18 4.50
CA TYR A 88 5.95 22.00 4.54
C TYR A 88 6.40 20.55 4.78
N ASN A 89 7.68 20.30 4.46
CA ASN A 89 8.37 19.05 4.73
C ASN A 89 8.34 18.66 6.21
N TYR A 90 7.93 17.43 6.52
CA TYR A 90 8.03 16.82 7.85
C TYR A 90 8.28 15.32 7.80
N LEU A 91 8.79 14.82 8.93
CA LEU A 91 8.89 13.40 9.21
C LEU A 91 8.12 13.10 10.49
N ALA A 92 7.12 12.22 10.42
CA ALA A 92 6.36 11.77 11.58
C ALA A 92 6.73 10.34 11.96
N LEU A 93 6.87 10.11 13.28
CA LEU A 93 7.25 8.82 13.84
C LEU A 93 6.19 8.37 14.85
N ALA A 94 5.71 7.14 14.73
CA ALA A 94 4.79 6.56 15.69
C ALA A 94 5.13 5.08 15.95
N PRO A 95 5.01 4.58 17.19
CA PRO A 95 5.02 3.15 17.44
C PRO A 95 3.88 2.47 16.67
N MET A 96 4.20 1.44 15.89
CA MET A 96 3.21 0.69 15.13
C MET A 96 3.58 -0.78 15.06
N ARG A 97 2.64 -1.65 15.47
CA ARG A 97 2.87 -3.10 15.57
C ARG A 97 4.10 -3.39 16.46
N ASP A 98 5.08 -4.12 15.95
CA ASP A 98 6.35 -4.49 16.60
C ASP A 98 7.53 -3.59 16.19
N GLY A 99 7.26 -2.46 15.54
CA GLY A 99 8.27 -1.51 15.09
C GLY A 99 7.75 -0.07 15.05
N LEU A 100 8.27 0.71 14.11
CA LEU A 100 7.92 2.10 13.91
C LEU A 100 7.21 2.29 12.58
N HIS A 101 6.21 3.16 12.62
CA HIS A 101 5.73 3.86 11.45
C HIS A 101 6.57 5.12 11.23
N LEU A 102 7.00 5.31 9.99
CA LEU A 102 7.58 6.54 9.50
C LEU A 102 6.74 7.06 8.34
N GLU A 103 6.35 8.32 8.45
CA GLU A 103 5.74 9.08 7.38
C GLU A 103 6.70 10.19 6.96
N TYR A 104 6.99 10.26 5.68
CA TYR A 104 7.57 11.43 5.03
C TYR A 104 6.44 12.16 4.29
N TYR A 105 6.24 13.43 4.64
CA TYR A 105 5.40 14.35 3.90
C TYR A 105 6.28 15.51 3.45
N GLY A 106 6.26 15.85 2.17
CA GLY A 106 7.04 16.98 1.69
C GLY A 106 7.33 16.92 0.22
N GLU A 107 8.21 17.80 -0.24
CA GLU A 107 8.60 17.97 -1.63
C GLU A 107 9.58 16.89 -2.09
N LEU A 108 9.79 16.83 -3.41
CA LEU A 108 10.65 15.84 -4.07
C LEU A 108 12.01 16.38 -4.49
N TRP A 109 12.11 17.70 -4.66
CA TRP A 109 13.24 18.37 -5.31
C TRP A 109 14.27 18.92 -4.31
N ASP A 110 13.86 19.05 -3.06
CA ASP A 110 14.69 19.59 -1.98
C ASP A 110 15.42 18.48 -1.21
N GLU A 111 16.36 18.90 -0.37
CA GLU A 111 17.20 18.00 0.40
C GLU A 111 16.47 17.06 1.40
N PRO A 112 15.30 17.40 1.99
CA PRO A 112 14.62 16.53 2.96
C PRO A 112 14.30 15.13 2.45
N PHE A 113 13.89 15.00 1.18
CA PHE A 113 13.60 13.70 0.60
C PHE A 113 14.88 12.88 0.45
N ALA A 114 15.95 13.49 -0.08
CA ALA A 114 17.25 12.85 -0.24
C ALA A 114 17.82 12.38 1.12
N TRP A 115 17.78 13.22 2.16
CA TRP A 115 18.20 12.84 3.51
C TRP A 115 17.37 11.69 4.09
N THR A 116 16.07 11.64 3.76
CA THR A 116 15.19 10.55 4.15
C THR A 116 15.62 9.25 3.49
N LEU A 117 15.90 9.25 2.19
CA LEU A 117 16.39 8.06 1.48
C LEU A 117 17.75 7.60 1.99
N GLU A 118 18.68 8.52 2.26
CA GLU A 118 19.99 8.22 2.85
C GLU A 118 19.85 7.55 4.23
N CYS A 119 18.96 8.08 5.08
CA CYS A 119 18.70 7.52 6.40
C CYS A 119 18.06 6.13 6.31
N LEU A 120 17.10 5.94 5.41
CA LEU A 120 16.44 4.65 5.16
C LEU A 120 17.40 3.60 4.58
N ALA A 121 18.50 4.00 3.94
CA ALA A 121 19.53 3.10 3.44
C ALA A 121 20.41 2.52 4.57
N GLU A 122 20.31 3.03 5.80
CA GLU A 122 20.99 2.47 6.96
C GLU A 122 20.24 1.25 7.51
N GLN A 123 20.89 0.07 7.55
CA GLN A 123 20.24 -1.16 8.01
C GLN A 123 19.72 -1.06 9.46
N SER A 124 20.43 -0.36 10.34
CA SER A 124 20.02 -0.11 11.72
C SER A 124 18.70 0.65 11.81
N VAL A 125 18.40 1.53 10.85
CA VAL A 125 17.13 2.24 10.71
C VAL A 125 16.09 1.28 10.15
N ALA A 126 16.36 0.62 9.02
CA ALA A 126 15.44 -0.29 8.35
C ALA A 126 14.94 -1.42 9.27
N ASP A 127 15.78 -1.94 10.16
CA ASP A 127 15.44 -2.99 11.15
C ASP A 127 14.37 -2.54 12.17
N THR A 128 14.14 -1.24 12.32
CA THR A 128 13.16 -0.67 13.26
C THR A 128 11.79 -0.44 12.65
N LEU A 129 11.69 -0.44 11.32
CA LEU A 129 10.50 0.01 10.59
C LEU A 129 9.52 -1.15 10.35
N SER A 130 8.26 -0.91 10.68
CA SER A 130 7.13 -1.81 10.40
C SER A 130 6.16 -1.21 9.37
N SER A 131 6.24 0.11 9.14
CA SER A 131 5.39 0.83 8.20
C SER A 131 6.10 2.05 7.61
N LEU A 132 5.94 2.28 6.30
CA LEU A 132 6.43 3.45 5.57
C LEU A 132 5.29 4.11 4.81
N LEU A 133 5.19 5.43 4.91
CA LEU A 133 4.31 6.28 4.12
C LEU A 133 5.10 7.41 3.48
N PHE A 134 4.92 7.60 2.17
CA PHE A 134 5.41 8.75 1.41
C PHE A 134 4.22 9.51 0.83
N SER A 135 4.12 10.79 1.17
CA SER A 135 3.06 11.70 0.77
C SER A 135 3.61 13.13 0.65
N GLY A 136 2.76 14.06 0.29
CA GLY A 136 3.12 15.47 0.11
C GLY A 136 1.98 16.23 -0.54
N ALA A 137 2.16 17.55 -0.62
CA ALA A 137 1.24 18.46 -1.26
C ALA A 137 1.04 18.11 -2.75
N ASP A 138 -0.02 18.64 -3.35
CA ASP A 138 -0.26 18.56 -4.78
C ASP A 138 0.67 19.54 -5.53
N GLU A 139 1.93 19.16 -5.60
CA GLU A 139 2.99 19.87 -6.29
C GLU A 139 3.67 18.95 -7.31
N GLY A 140 4.27 19.56 -8.33
CA GLY A 140 4.82 18.82 -9.44
C GLY A 140 5.21 19.73 -10.60
N ALA A 141 5.81 19.12 -11.62
CA ALA A 141 6.15 19.77 -12.86
C ALA A 141 5.43 19.06 -14.00
N ASN A 142 4.95 19.80 -15.00
CA ASN A 142 4.29 19.24 -16.18
C ASN A 142 3.10 18.30 -15.89
N GLY A 143 2.42 18.48 -14.74
CA GLY A 143 1.28 17.65 -14.34
C GLY A 143 1.65 16.31 -13.71
N THR A 144 2.90 16.11 -13.32
CA THR A 144 3.38 14.90 -12.63
C THR A 144 4.10 15.23 -11.33
N ARG A 145 3.95 14.31 -10.36
CA ARG A 145 4.69 14.26 -9.10
C ARG A 145 5.49 12.97 -9.07
N GLU A 146 6.80 13.09 -9.24
CA GLU A 146 7.67 11.97 -9.61
C GLU A 146 8.55 11.48 -8.44
N TRP A 147 8.13 10.40 -7.78
CA TRP A 147 8.91 9.77 -6.72
C TRP A 147 10.09 8.99 -7.30
N GLU A 148 11.31 9.44 -7.03
CA GLU A 148 12.54 8.77 -7.41
C GLU A 148 13.19 8.09 -6.20
N PHE A 149 13.13 6.76 -6.15
CA PHE A 149 13.68 5.99 -5.03
C PHE A 149 15.03 5.33 -5.32
N SER A 150 15.59 5.52 -6.52
CA SER A 150 16.79 4.82 -6.98
C SER A 150 17.96 4.88 -5.99
N PRO A 151 18.29 6.02 -5.34
CA PRO A 151 19.36 6.06 -4.34
C PRO A 151 19.19 5.06 -3.18
N LEU A 152 17.96 4.92 -2.67
CA LEU A 152 17.63 3.93 -1.64
C LEU A 152 17.66 2.50 -2.21
N LEU A 153 17.14 2.33 -3.42
CA LEU A 153 17.04 1.02 -4.07
C LEU A 153 18.39 0.46 -4.54
N ASP A 154 19.37 1.32 -4.79
CA ASP A 154 20.76 0.96 -5.13
C ASP A 154 21.55 0.49 -3.90
N SER A 155 21.09 0.83 -2.69
CA SER A 155 21.74 0.37 -1.46
C SER A 155 21.53 -1.13 -1.21
N ALA A 156 22.36 -1.72 -0.33
CA ALA A 156 22.21 -3.11 0.10
C ALA A 156 21.11 -3.33 1.16
N VAL A 157 20.40 -2.27 1.57
CA VAL A 157 19.46 -2.33 2.69
C VAL A 157 18.32 -3.31 2.45
N GLN A 158 17.87 -3.93 3.54
CA GLN A 158 16.70 -4.79 3.62
C GLN A 158 15.76 -4.30 4.72
N PHE A 159 14.46 -4.49 4.53
CA PHE A 159 13.43 -4.13 5.51
C PHE A 159 12.77 -5.38 6.08
N PRO A 160 13.43 -6.11 7.00
CA PRO A 160 12.99 -7.44 7.46
C PRO A 160 11.72 -7.41 8.32
N ARG A 161 11.20 -6.23 8.68
CA ARG A 161 9.99 -6.10 9.50
C ARG A 161 8.90 -5.26 8.84
N LEU A 162 9.16 -4.70 7.67
CA LEU A 162 8.18 -3.84 7.00
C LEU A 162 6.97 -4.66 6.58
N ARG A 163 5.80 -4.23 7.06
CA ARG A 163 4.50 -4.85 6.79
C ARG A 163 3.63 -4.00 5.87
N SER A 164 3.84 -2.68 5.89
CA SER A 164 3.06 -1.72 5.11
C SER A 164 4.00 -0.77 4.39
N LEU A 165 3.79 -0.60 3.09
CA LEU A 165 4.44 0.42 2.28
C LEU A 165 3.35 1.16 1.52
N ALA A 166 3.29 2.47 1.70
CA ALA A 166 2.34 3.32 1.01
C ALA A 166 3.07 4.51 0.37
N ILE A 167 2.89 4.66 -0.93
CA ILE A 167 3.20 5.89 -1.66
C ILE A 167 1.86 6.43 -2.14
N ARG A 168 1.52 7.65 -1.73
CA ARG A 168 0.18 8.22 -1.90
C ARG A 168 -0.24 8.26 -3.38
N PRO A 169 -1.35 7.61 -3.76
CA PRO A 169 -1.92 7.76 -5.09
C PRO A 169 -2.46 9.16 -5.33
N THR A 170 -2.58 9.52 -6.60
CA THR A 170 -3.32 10.70 -7.04
C THR A 170 -4.79 10.59 -6.59
N GLU A 171 -5.27 11.61 -5.91
CA GLU A 171 -6.68 11.74 -5.52
C GLU A 171 -7.43 12.67 -6.49
N PRO A 172 -8.78 12.62 -6.56
CA PRO A 172 -9.56 13.41 -7.51
C PRO A 172 -9.26 14.91 -7.53
N GLN A 173 -8.91 15.49 -6.39
CA GLN A 173 -8.61 16.92 -6.26
C GLN A 173 -7.21 17.32 -6.75
N ASP A 174 -6.32 16.36 -6.97
CA ASP A 174 -4.93 16.63 -7.31
C ASP A 174 -4.79 17.01 -8.80
N HIS A 175 -3.94 18.00 -9.07
CA HIS A 175 -3.57 18.45 -10.41
C HIS A 175 -2.42 17.62 -10.97
N ASN A 176 -1.51 17.17 -10.11
CA ASN A 176 -0.32 16.42 -10.49
C ASN A 176 -0.54 14.93 -10.26
N ALA A 177 -0.30 14.12 -11.30
CA ALA A 177 -0.34 12.68 -11.19
C ALA A 177 0.90 12.19 -10.41
N SER A 178 0.68 11.62 -9.22
CA SER A 178 1.71 10.92 -8.45
C SER A 178 2.14 9.66 -9.21
N LEU A 179 3.45 9.42 -9.30
CA LEU A 179 4.02 8.23 -9.92
C LEU A 179 5.40 7.91 -9.32
N ILE A 180 5.76 6.64 -9.31
CA ILE A 180 7.12 6.17 -9.07
C ILE A 180 7.82 6.08 -10.43
N GLN A 181 9.01 6.66 -10.53
CA GLN A 181 9.87 6.53 -11.70
C GLN A 181 11.31 6.17 -11.32
N LYS A 182 12.05 5.68 -12.32
CA LYS A 182 13.48 5.46 -12.22
C LYS A 182 14.27 6.74 -12.46
N ALA A 183 15.34 6.91 -11.71
CA ALA A 183 16.28 8.01 -11.89
C ALA A 183 16.78 8.12 -13.33
N GLY A 184 16.73 9.33 -13.88
CA GLY A 184 17.20 9.63 -15.23
C GLY A 184 16.27 9.15 -16.35
N THR A 185 15.05 8.72 -16.03
CA THR A 185 13.98 8.44 -17.01
C THR A 185 12.88 9.49 -16.90
N ILE A 186 11.91 9.48 -17.83
CA ILE A 186 10.77 10.40 -17.82
C ILE A 186 9.51 9.56 -17.72
N MET A 187 8.81 9.61 -16.58
CA MET A 187 7.53 8.92 -16.36
C MET A 187 7.62 7.39 -16.56
N GLU A 188 8.80 6.79 -16.43
CA GLU A 188 9.01 5.35 -16.55
C GLU A 188 9.24 4.71 -15.18
N GLU A 189 8.33 3.81 -14.78
CA GLU A 189 8.47 3.02 -13.55
C GLU A 189 9.71 2.11 -13.59
N ALA A 190 10.00 1.53 -14.77
CA ALA A 190 11.22 0.79 -15.09
C ALA A 190 11.69 -0.23 -14.04
N GLY A 191 10.76 -0.89 -13.35
CA GLY A 191 11.01 -1.94 -12.36
C GLY A 191 11.36 -1.46 -10.96
N GLU A 192 11.29 -0.16 -10.66
CA GLU A 192 11.57 0.39 -9.32
C GLU A 192 10.67 -0.21 -8.24
N ILE A 193 9.40 -0.48 -8.55
CA ILE A 193 8.46 -1.10 -7.63
C ILE A 193 8.86 -2.55 -7.34
N ALA A 194 9.31 -3.31 -8.36
CA ALA A 194 9.84 -4.66 -8.18
C ALA A 194 11.07 -4.65 -7.25
N ARG A 195 11.98 -3.68 -7.45
CA ARG A 195 13.17 -3.49 -6.60
C ARG A 195 12.80 -3.12 -5.16
N TRP A 196 11.79 -2.29 -4.96
CA TRP A 196 11.25 -1.96 -3.64
C TRP A 196 10.76 -3.20 -2.91
N VAL A 197 9.85 -3.96 -3.54
CA VAL A 197 9.20 -5.08 -2.85
C VAL A 197 10.17 -6.23 -2.60
N ALA A 198 11.19 -6.41 -3.44
CA ALA A 198 12.29 -7.35 -3.22
C ALA A 198 13.08 -7.09 -1.93
N LYS A 199 13.08 -5.86 -1.41
CA LYS A 199 13.70 -5.50 -0.12
C LYS A 199 12.80 -5.76 1.10
N THR A 200 11.56 -6.22 0.89
CA THR A 200 10.50 -6.25 1.91
C THR A 200 9.86 -7.64 2.01
N PRO A 201 10.61 -8.67 2.47
CA PRO A 201 10.18 -10.09 2.38
C PRO A 201 8.89 -10.42 3.14
N TYR A 202 8.40 -9.49 3.95
CA TYR A 202 7.30 -9.65 4.89
C TYR A 202 6.14 -8.68 4.67
N LEU A 203 6.17 -7.95 3.55
CA LEU A 203 5.17 -6.97 3.17
C LEU A 203 3.79 -7.61 3.05
N SER A 204 2.80 -7.01 3.71
CA SER A 204 1.41 -7.48 3.72
C SER A 204 0.43 -6.50 3.10
N GLU A 205 0.80 -5.22 3.06
CA GLU A 205 -0.02 -4.12 2.57
C GLU A 205 0.85 -3.24 1.66
N LEU A 206 0.39 -2.99 0.44
CA LEU A 206 1.09 -2.16 -0.54
C LEU A 206 0.12 -1.19 -1.19
N THR A 207 0.45 0.10 -1.14
CA THR A 207 -0.25 1.16 -1.89
C THR A 207 0.75 1.86 -2.80
N LEU A 208 0.44 1.89 -4.09
CA LEU A 208 1.28 2.45 -5.14
C LEU A 208 0.51 3.53 -5.91
N PRO A 209 1.18 4.59 -6.37
CA PRO A 209 0.53 5.64 -7.13
C PRO A 209 0.32 5.29 -8.60
N ASN A 210 1.11 4.37 -9.15
CA ASN A 210 1.03 3.84 -10.51
C ASN A 210 1.20 2.31 -10.51
N ALA A 211 0.78 1.67 -11.62
CA ALA A 211 0.91 0.22 -11.79
C ALA A 211 2.38 -0.19 -11.96
N PRO A 212 2.81 -1.31 -11.34
CA PRO A 212 4.14 -1.88 -11.59
C PRO A 212 4.19 -2.61 -12.95
N ASN A 213 5.40 -2.68 -13.52
CA ASN A 213 5.67 -3.49 -14.70
C ASN A 213 5.66 -5.01 -14.41
N ALA A 214 6.00 -5.81 -15.43
CA ALA A 214 6.03 -7.28 -15.34
C ALA A 214 7.06 -7.84 -14.34
N ASP A 215 8.11 -7.09 -13.99
CA ASP A 215 9.17 -7.54 -13.07
C ASP A 215 8.63 -7.72 -11.64
N PHE A 216 7.61 -6.95 -11.25
CA PHE A 216 6.95 -7.10 -9.95
C PHE A 216 6.37 -8.51 -9.76
N PHE A 217 5.89 -9.13 -10.84
CA PHE A 217 5.32 -10.47 -10.82
C PHE A 217 6.38 -11.58 -10.78
N GLN A 218 7.67 -11.23 -10.85
CA GLN A 218 8.81 -12.15 -10.67
C GLN A 218 9.31 -12.18 -9.21
N VAL A 219 8.83 -11.28 -8.34
CA VAL A 219 9.22 -11.25 -6.93
C VAL A 219 8.22 -12.03 -6.08
N ASP A 220 8.69 -12.99 -5.30
CA ASP A 220 7.83 -13.74 -4.38
C ASP A 220 7.33 -12.86 -3.22
N LEU A 221 6.02 -12.64 -3.14
CA LEU A 221 5.38 -11.85 -2.07
C LEU A 221 4.36 -12.71 -1.31
N PRO A 222 4.82 -13.72 -0.55
CA PRO A 222 3.95 -14.72 0.07
C PRO A 222 3.05 -14.15 1.17
N HIS A 223 3.29 -12.90 1.61
CA HIS A 223 2.56 -12.23 2.67
C HIS A 223 1.63 -11.11 2.17
N LEU A 224 1.75 -10.68 0.90
CA LEU A 224 0.98 -9.57 0.38
C LEU A 224 -0.50 -9.94 0.32
N ALA A 225 -1.32 -9.25 1.10
CA ALA A 225 -2.74 -9.52 1.26
C ALA A 225 -3.62 -8.39 0.73
N GLN A 226 -3.12 -7.15 0.76
CA GLN A 226 -3.81 -5.96 0.31
C GLN A 226 -2.94 -5.18 -0.68
N LEU A 227 -3.49 -4.89 -1.85
CA LEU A 227 -2.84 -4.12 -2.89
C LEU A 227 -3.77 -3.03 -3.39
N ARG A 228 -3.33 -1.77 -3.29
CA ARG A 228 -3.98 -0.62 -3.92
C ARG A 228 -3.06 -0.04 -4.99
N ILE A 229 -3.57 0.06 -6.21
CA ILE A 229 -2.89 0.62 -7.37
C ILE A 229 -3.63 1.90 -7.79
N GLY A 230 -2.92 3.02 -7.75
CA GLY A 230 -3.36 4.30 -8.28
C GLY A 230 -3.34 4.34 -9.80
N ALA A 231 -4.03 5.35 -10.33
CA ALA A 231 -4.11 5.57 -11.77
C ALA A 231 -2.86 6.31 -12.27
N HIS A 232 -2.31 5.86 -13.39
CA HIS A 232 -1.34 6.58 -14.19
C HIS A 232 -1.73 6.50 -15.67
N PHE A 233 -0.94 7.08 -16.57
CA PHE A 233 -1.21 7.02 -18.02
C PHE A 233 -1.18 5.59 -18.57
N ASP A 234 -0.30 4.76 -18.03
CA ASP A 234 -0.12 3.37 -18.42
C ASP A 234 -0.52 2.42 -17.29
N THR A 235 -1.28 1.38 -17.62
CA THR A 235 -1.67 0.31 -16.71
C THR A 235 -0.59 -0.76 -16.57
N GLN A 236 0.47 -0.71 -17.38
CA GLN A 236 1.58 -1.66 -17.42
C GLN A 236 1.11 -3.12 -17.60
N GLY A 237 -0.07 -3.32 -18.22
CA GLY A 237 -0.69 -4.63 -18.38
C GLY A 237 -0.99 -5.34 -17.05
N PHE A 238 -1.14 -4.59 -15.95
CA PHE A 238 -1.20 -5.12 -14.59
C PHE A 238 -2.18 -6.29 -14.41
N ILE A 239 -3.40 -6.19 -14.96
CA ILE A 239 -4.43 -7.23 -14.82
C ILE A 239 -4.06 -8.51 -15.58
N ASP A 240 -3.47 -8.41 -16.78
CA ASP A 240 -3.00 -9.58 -17.52
C ASP A 240 -1.80 -10.23 -16.83
N ASN A 241 -0.85 -9.42 -16.33
CA ASN A 241 0.29 -9.92 -15.58
C ASN A 241 -0.14 -10.64 -14.29
N LEU A 242 -1.10 -10.06 -13.55
CA LEU A 242 -1.67 -10.67 -12.36
C LEU A 242 -2.34 -12.01 -12.69
N ALA A 243 -3.12 -12.07 -13.77
CA ALA A 243 -3.80 -13.30 -14.21
C ALA A 243 -2.81 -14.43 -14.52
N GLY A 244 -1.62 -14.11 -15.03
CA GLY A 244 -0.55 -15.07 -15.30
C GLY A 244 0.33 -15.42 -14.11
N SER A 245 0.16 -14.75 -12.97
CA SER A 245 1.08 -14.82 -11.84
C SER A 245 0.71 -15.89 -10.80
N SER A 246 1.70 -16.31 -10.02
CA SER A 246 1.52 -17.19 -8.85
C SER A 246 2.27 -16.72 -7.60
N ASN A 247 2.95 -15.58 -7.69
CA ASN A 247 3.82 -15.01 -6.66
C ASN A 247 3.05 -14.27 -5.54
N LEU A 248 1.72 -14.14 -5.68
CA LEU A 248 0.82 -13.45 -4.75
C LEU A 248 -0.23 -14.38 -4.11
N PRO A 249 0.16 -15.50 -3.46
CA PRO A 249 -0.77 -16.55 -3.03
C PRO A 249 -1.76 -16.11 -1.93
N ARG A 250 -1.55 -14.95 -1.30
CA ARG A 250 -2.40 -14.42 -0.21
C ARG A 250 -3.16 -13.15 -0.59
N LEU A 251 -3.08 -12.70 -1.84
CA LEU A 251 -3.75 -11.47 -2.26
C LEU A 251 -5.27 -11.63 -2.11
N SER A 252 -5.84 -10.94 -1.13
CA SER A 252 -7.25 -11.06 -0.74
C SER A 252 -8.05 -9.82 -1.06
N SER A 253 -7.41 -8.66 -1.19
CA SER A 253 -8.05 -7.40 -1.55
C SER A 253 -7.21 -6.72 -2.63
N LEU A 254 -7.84 -6.46 -3.77
CA LEU A 254 -7.29 -5.63 -4.84
C LEU A 254 -8.16 -4.38 -5.01
N ASP A 255 -7.54 -3.21 -4.90
CA ASP A 255 -8.12 -1.91 -5.27
C ASP A 255 -7.32 -1.38 -6.47
N PHE A 256 -7.88 -1.52 -7.67
CA PHE A 256 -7.20 -1.20 -8.92
C PHE A 256 -7.86 0.02 -9.57
N SER A 257 -7.06 1.02 -9.91
CA SER A 257 -7.51 2.19 -10.64
C SER A 257 -7.11 2.09 -12.10
N GLU A 258 -8.08 2.29 -12.98
CA GLU A 258 -7.86 2.34 -14.42
C GLU A 258 -7.06 3.57 -14.85
N SER A 259 -6.49 3.53 -16.05
CA SER A 259 -5.68 4.61 -16.60
C SER A 259 -6.41 5.95 -16.68
N SER A 260 -5.67 7.03 -16.41
CA SER A 260 -6.12 8.40 -16.62
C SER A 260 -6.38 8.72 -18.11
N ALA A 261 -5.87 7.91 -19.04
CA ALA A 261 -6.13 8.04 -20.48
C ALA A 261 -7.63 8.01 -20.81
N LEU A 262 -8.47 7.37 -19.98
CA LEU A 262 -9.92 7.41 -20.13
C LEU A 262 -10.51 8.82 -20.11
N GLN A 263 -9.88 9.71 -19.34
CA GLN A 263 -10.34 11.08 -19.11
C GLN A 263 -9.64 12.08 -20.03
N GLN A 264 -8.44 11.75 -20.49
CA GLN A 264 -7.58 12.66 -21.25
C GLN A 264 -7.61 12.42 -22.76
N SER A 265 -8.06 11.24 -23.21
CA SER A 265 -8.07 10.86 -24.62
C SER A 265 -9.44 10.34 -25.06
N TRP A 266 -9.87 10.76 -26.25
CA TRP A 266 -11.08 10.23 -26.90
C TRP A 266 -10.92 8.75 -27.20
N ALA A 267 -12.00 7.96 -27.07
CA ALA A 267 -11.94 6.52 -27.22
C ALA A 267 -11.31 6.04 -28.54
N LYS A 268 -11.51 6.77 -29.65
CA LYS A 268 -10.95 6.46 -30.97
C LYS A 268 -9.45 6.75 -31.11
N ASP A 269 -8.91 7.61 -30.24
CA ASP A 269 -7.54 8.12 -30.29
C ASP A 269 -6.67 7.47 -29.18
N ARG A 270 -7.26 6.63 -28.33
CA ARG A 270 -6.53 5.90 -27.28
C ARG A 270 -5.69 4.79 -27.90
N GLU A 271 -4.49 4.63 -27.37
CA GLU A 271 -3.66 3.48 -27.67
C GLU A 271 -4.33 2.18 -27.20
N GLU A 272 -4.10 1.08 -27.91
CA GLU A 272 -4.79 -0.20 -27.72
C GLU A 272 -4.61 -0.79 -26.30
N HIS A 273 -3.53 -0.40 -25.60
CA HIS A 273 -3.19 -0.88 -24.26
C HIS A 273 -3.30 0.20 -23.17
N ALA A 274 -3.79 1.39 -23.53
CA ALA A 274 -3.94 2.48 -22.58
C ALA A 274 -4.97 2.16 -21.48
N ILE A 275 -5.89 1.22 -21.71
CA ILE A 275 -6.96 0.85 -20.78
C ILE A 275 -7.07 -0.67 -20.67
N THR A 276 -7.53 -1.16 -19.53
CA THR A 276 -7.69 -2.60 -19.34
C THR A 276 -8.89 -3.15 -20.12
N SER A 277 -8.64 -4.12 -20.99
CA SER A 277 -9.70 -4.77 -21.78
C SER A 277 -10.60 -5.68 -20.93
N PHE A 278 -11.83 -5.89 -21.39
CA PHE A 278 -12.73 -6.89 -20.78
C PHE A 278 -12.11 -8.30 -20.80
N THR A 279 -11.44 -8.68 -21.89
CA THR A 279 -10.76 -9.97 -22.02
C THR A 279 -9.65 -10.17 -20.99
N SER A 280 -8.93 -9.10 -20.60
CA SER A 280 -7.93 -9.15 -19.53
C SER A 280 -8.58 -9.49 -18.19
N TYR A 281 -9.74 -8.88 -17.88
CA TYR A 281 -10.50 -9.24 -16.67
C TYR A 281 -11.05 -10.67 -16.72
N GLU A 282 -11.54 -11.13 -17.88
CA GLU A 282 -11.99 -12.53 -18.03
C GLU A 282 -10.85 -13.51 -17.73
N ARG A 283 -9.63 -13.23 -18.22
CA ARG A 283 -8.43 -14.03 -17.90
C ARG A 283 -8.15 -14.03 -16.41
N LEU A 284 -8.17 -12.87 -15.75
CA LEU A 284 -7.97 -12.79 -14.30
C LEU A 284 -9.01 -13.65 -13.56
N PHE A 285 -10.29 -13.53 -13.89
CA PHE A 285 -11.37 -14.25 -13.21
C PHE A 285 -11.30 -15.77 -13.43
N ALA A 286 -10.78 -16.21 -14.57
CA ALA A 286 -10.52 -17.62 -14.88
C ALA A 286 -9.21 -18.15 -14.26
N SER A 287 -8.29 -17.28 -13.85
CA SER A 287 -6.97 -17.65 -13.32
C SER A 287 -6.99 -18.10 -11.85
N HIS A 288 -5.92 -18.80 -11.46
CA HIS A 288 -5.65 -19.14 -10.06
C HIS A 288 -5.32 -17.93 -9.18
N ALA A 289 -4.80 -16.85 -9.76
CA ALA A 289 -4.49 -15.62 -9.04
C ALA A 289 -5.74 -14.96 -8.44
N CYS A 290 -6.93 -15.25 -8.97
CA CYS A 290 -8.20 -14.73 -8.46
C CYS A 290 -8.81 -15.59 -7.32
N ASP A 291 -8.35 -16.83 -7.14
CA ASP A 291 -8.87 -17.72 -6.08
C ASP A 291 -8.75 -17.18 -4.64
N PRO A 292 -7.64 -16.50 -4.24
CA PRO A 292 -7.53 -15.91 -2.91
C PRO A 292 -8.32 -14.60 -2.75
N LEU A 293 -8.76 -13.95 -3.83
CA LEU A 293 -9.46 -12.67 -3.76
C LEU A 293 -10.79 -12.80 -3.00
N ARG A 294 -11.06 -11.80 -2.17
CA ARG A 294 -12.27 -11.63 -1.35
C ARG A 294 -12.91 -10.26 -1.56
N ALA A 295 -12.17 -9.30 -2.09
CA ALA A 295 -12.68 -8.00 -2.49
C ALA A 295 -11.95 -7.50 -3.73
N LEU A 296 -12.72 -7.04 -4.71
CA LEU A 296 -12.21 -6.36 -5.89
C LEU A 296 -12.85 -4.98 -5.98
N ARG A 297 -12.04 -3.93 -5.99
CA ARG A 297 -12.47 -2.56 -6.25
C ARG A 297 -11.90 -2.13 -7.60
N LEU A 298 -12.78 -1.71 -8.49
CA LEU A 298 -12.44 -1.22 -9.81
C LEU A 298 -12.75 0.28 -9.86
N ARG A 299 -11.71 1.11 -9.83
CA ARG A 299 -11.86 2.56 -9.92
C ARG A 299 -11.77 3.01 -11.37
N ASN A 300 -12.71 3.85 -11.77
CA ASN A 300 -12.77 4.45 -13.11
C ASN A 300 -12.75 3.42 -14.24
N THR A 301 -13.26 2.20 -14.01
CA THR A 301 -13.30 1.15 -15.03
C THR A 301 -14.14 1.57 -16.24
N CYS A 302 -13.70 1.15 -17.43
CA CYS A 302 -14.42 1.35 -18.69
C CYS A 302 -15.38 0.20 -19.04
N LEU A 303 -15.54 -0.79 -18.16
CA LEU A 303 -16.43 -1.93 -18.42
C LEU A 303 -17.90 -1.49 -18.43
N SER A 304 -18.67 -2.05 -19.37
CA SER A 304 -20.13 -1.88 -19.39
C SER A 304 -20.80 -2.64 -18.24
N LEU A 305 -22.06 -2.30 -17.93
CA LEU A 305 -22.85 -3.05 -16.96
C LEU A 305 -22.92 -4.55 -17.32
N GLU A 306 -23.17 -4.86 -18.58
CA GLU A 306 -23.26 -6.24 -19.09
C GLU A 306 -21.96 -7.02 -18.87
N GLN A 307 -20.81 -6.36 -19.06
CA GLN A 307 -19.49 -6.91 -18.81
C GLN A 307 -19.25 -7.14 -17.31
N LEU A 308 -19.59 -6.17 -16.46
CA LEU A 308 -19.49 -6.30 -15.01
C LEU A 308 -20.38 -7.44 -14.48
N GLU A 309 -21.61 -7.54 -14.97
CA GLU A 309 -22.52 -8.64 -14.65
C GLU A 309 -21.99 -9.99 -15.15
N ALA A 310 -21.31 -10.02 -16.29
CA ALA A 310 -20.63 -11.22 -16.78
C ALA A 310 -19.51 -11.67 -15.84
N LEU A 311 -18.66 -10.75 -15.37
CA LEU A 311 -17.62 -11.06 -14.38
C LEU A 311 -18.23 -11.54 -13.06
N GLN A 312 -19.28 -10.88 -12.58
CA GLN A 312 -19.97 -11.26 -11.35
C GLN A 312 -20.57 -12.67 -11.45
N ARG A 313 -21.10 -13.05 -12.62
CA ARG A 313 -21.60 -14.42 -12.87
C ARG A 313 -20.49 -15.47 -12.84
N GLN A 314 -19.27 -15.14 -13.27
CA GLN A 314 -18.13 -16.05 -13.21
C GLN A 314 -17.66 -16.30 -11.77
N ARG A 315 -17.70 -15.28 -10.90
CA ARG A 315 -17.34 -15.38 -9.48
C ARG A 315 -18.42 -14.81 -8.57
N PRO A 316 -19.57 -15.51 -8.37
CA PRO A 316 -20.73 -14.96 -7.65
C PRO A 316 -20.49 -14.57 -6.18
N LYS A 317 -19.43 -15.08 -5.56
CA LYS A 317 -19.05 -14.80 -4.17
C LYS A 317 -18.01 -13.69 -4.02
N LEU A 318 -17.40 -13.23 -5.11
CA LEU A 318 -16.44 -12.14 -5.09
C LEU A 318 -17.23 -10.83 -5.20
N PRO A 319 -17.28 -9.98 -4.16
CA PRO A 319 -17.85 -8.66 -4.29
C PRO A 319 -16.97 -7.80 -5.23
N ILE A 320 -17.60 -7.27 -6.27
CA ILE A 320 -17.02 -6.28 -7.18
C ILE A 320 -17.63 -4.93 -6.82
N MET A 321 -16.79 -4.00 -6.37
CA MET A 321 -17.20 -2.62 -6.14
C MET A 321 -16.65 -1.74 -7.26
N VAL A 322 -17.54 -1.05 -7.97
CA VAL A 322 -17.16 -0.03 -8.95
C VAL A 322 -17.17 1.33 -8.26
N ILE A 323 -16.06 2.05 -8.37
CA ILE A 323 -15.94 3.42 -7.88
C ILE A 323 -15.67 4.32 -9.08
N GLN A 324 -16.51 5.32 -9.28
CA GLN A 324 -16.27 6.37 -10.25
C GLN A 324 -15.87 7.62 -9.47
N ALA A 325 -14.59 7.95 -9.53
CA ALA A 325 -13.99 9.09 -8.85
C ALA A 325 -12.93 9.66 -9.80
N THR A 326 -13.43 10.33 -10.85
CA THR A 326 -12.61 11.00 -11.87
C THR A 326 -11.97 12.26 -11.30
N THR A 327 -11.07 12.90 -12.07
CA THR A 327 -10.52 14.21 -11.71
C THR A 327 -11.63 15.22 -11.42
N GLY A 328 -11.41 16.05 -10.41
CA GLY A 328 -12.25 17.18 -10.07
C GLY A 328 -12.25 18.24 -11.17
N GLY A 329 -13.22 19.16 -11.10
CA GLY A 329 -13.31 20.27 -12.05
C GLY A 329 -13.74 21.54 -11.34
N TYR A 330 -13.13 22.66 -11.72
CA TYR A 330 -13.55 23.97 -11.20
C TYR A 330 -14.87 24.41 -11.84
N VAL A 331 -15.85 24.79 -11.00
CA VAL A 331 -17.18 25.26 -11.42
C VAL A 331 -17.11 26.40 -12.45
N LYS A 332 -16.13 27.30 -12.34
CA LYS A 332 -15.90 28.40 -13.31
C LYS A 332 -15.68 27.90 -14.75
N ASN A 333 -15.25 26.65 -14.92
CA ASN A 333 -15.02 26.02 -16.22
C ASN A 333 -16.26 25.29 -16.77
N PHE A 334 -17.34 25.16 -15.98
CA PHE A 334 -18.53 24.38 -16.35
C PHE A 334 -19.35 25.07 -17.45
N ALA A 335 -19.44 26.40 -17.41
CA ALA A 335 -20.15 27.19 -18.43
C ALA A 335 -19.57 27.06 -19.85
N ARG A 336 -18.34 26.51 -19.97
CA ARG A 336 -17.66 26.32 -21.26
C ARG A 336 -17.85 24.92 -21.86
N GLN A 337 -18.75 24.09 -21.32
CA GLN A 337 -18.95 22.69 -21.73
C GLN A 337 -17.69 21.80 -21.64
N VAL A 338 -16.68 22.21 -20.85
CA VAL A 338 -15.40 21.48 -20.70
C VAL A 338 -15.49 20.43 -19.58
N PHE A 339 -16.67 20.24 -18.97
CA PHE A 339 -16.86 19.23 -17.93
C PHE A 339 -17.68 18.05 -18.48
N PRO A 340 -17.05 16.97 -18.99
CA PRO A 340 -17.75 15.82 -19.58
C PRO A 340 -18.64 15.06 -18.58
N TRP A 341 -18.48 15.32 -17.28
CA TRP A 341 -19.15 14.62 -16.18
C TRP A 341 -20.23 15.45 -15.49
N GLN A 342 -20.77 16.50 -16.11
CA GLN A 342 -21.86 17.31 -15.53
C GLN A 342 -23.05 16.44 -15.08
N HIS A 343 -23.29 15.34 -15.79
CA HIS A 343 -24.33 14.35 -15.47
C HIS A 343 -24.08 13.56 -14.17
N LEU A 344 -22.85 13.61 -13.60
CA LEU A 344 -22.51 13.00 -12.31
C LEU A 344 -22.72 13.95 -11.12
N VAL A 345 -22.99 15.23 -11.35
CA VAL A 345 -23.47 16.14 -10.30
C VAL A 345 -24.91 15.74 -10.00
N GLN A 346 -25.08 14.81 -9.06
CA GLN A 346 -26.40 14.31 -8.72
C GLN A 346 -27.22 15.44 -8.08
N PRO A 347 -28.45 15.71 -8.58
CA PRO A 347 -29.38 16.53 -7.82
C PRO A 347 -29.64 15.84 -6.48
N ASP A 348 -30.08 16.61 -5.48
CA ASP A 348 -30.48 16.04 -4.19
C ASP A 348 -31.47 14.89 -4.46
N PRO A 349 -31.21 13.66 -4.01
CA PRO A 349 -32.12 12.53 -4.23
C PRO A 349 -33.49 12.74 -3.58
N GLY A 350 -33.67 13.77 -2.73
CA GLY A 350 -34.95 14.25 -2.20
C GLY A 350 -35.62 15.39 -2.98
N SER A 351 -35.03 15.87 -4.08
CA SER A 351 -35.64 16.87 -4.96
C SER A 351 -36.51 16.21 -6.02
N ASP A 352 -37.79 15.99 -5.68
CA ASP A 352 -38.84 15.71 -6.65
C ASP A 352 -39.12 16.98 -7.50
N GLU A 353 -38.24 17.32 -8.44
CA GLU A 353 -38.64 18.17 -9.57
C GLU A 353 -38.82 17.31 -10.84
N PRO A 354 -40.03 17.29 -11.42
CA PRO A 354 -40.28 16.56 -12.65
C PRO A 354 -39.51 17.22 -13.80
N GLN A 355 -38.70 16.42 -14.50
CA GLN A 355 -38.06 16.83 -15.75
C GLN A 355 -39.15 17.18 -16.78
N GLY A 356 -39.21 18.46 -17.15
CA GLY A 356 -40.01 18.97 -18.26
C GLY A 356 -39.23 19.03 -19.56
#